data_AF-A0A7G8BID6-F1
#
_entry.id   AF-A0A7G8BID6-F1
#
_cell.length_a   1.000
_cell.length_b   1.000
_cell.length_c   1.000
_cell.angle_alpha   90.00
_cell.angle_beta   90.00
_cell.angle_gamma   90.00
#
_symmetry.space_group_name_H-M   'P 1'
#
loop_
_entity.id
_entity.type
_entity.pdbx_description
1 polymer ?
#
loop_
_entity_poly.entity_id
_entity_poly.type
_entity_poly.pdbx_seq_one_letter_code
_entity_poly.pdbx_strand_id
1 'polypeptide(L)'
;MPPTQHKDYYATLGVKKTATADEIRKAFRKAARKYHPDVNPGDKKAEEKFKEISEANDILSDEKKRKIYDQFGFYSDQIDPAAAEAAARAGQGGGSRGQEVPFDFGGFDFSDFASSGGHTGNTGSAQSSGWGGFRDIFSGIFSQGGRHQAQGPEAGTDLEYQVTVDFWTAIRGGTTRLEIHRREVCPTCKGKSTTGGSQTCPECHGTGQVTQMGGRMKFNIQCPRCGGAGKVTSACPTCNGEGTVARTEHIDFRIKPGTRDGQRIRLAGKGNAGTNGGNPGDLYLIIRTGTHPVLTRQMDDIHITVPVTVAEAALGAKIEVPTIDGRAQLKIPPATQSGQKLRMRERGVPSATQEGKRGDEIVTVEIVVPHIQDERSKEILREFAKLNPADPRETIWAKIGNGQ
;
A
#
# COMPACT_ATOMS: atom_id res chain seq x y z
N MET A 1 27.54 11.26 -34.77
CA MET A 1 26.63 11.49 -33.64
C MET A 1 25.30 12.00 -34.20
N PRO A 2 24.14 11.57 -33.68
CA PRO A 2 22.85 12.16 -34.07
C PRO A 2 22.77 13.62 -33.56
N PRO A 3 22.00 14.51 -34.24
CA PRO A 3 21.81 15.88 -33.76
C PRO A 3 20.95 15.88 -32.49
N THR A 4 21.45 16.53 -31.43
CA THR A 4 20.69 16.76 -30.20
C THR A 4 19.55 17.73 -30.46
N GLN A 5 18.30 17.26 -30.46
CA GLN A 5 17.13 18.13 -30.54
C GLN A 5 16.94 18.85 -29.19
N HIS A 6 17.32 20.13 -29.15
CA HIS A 6 17.11 20.96 -27.96
C HIS A 6 15.61 21.24 -27.78
N LYS A 7 15.01 20.64 -26.74
CA LYS A 7 13.64 20.91 -26.33
C LYS A 7 13.52 22.34 -25.78
N ASP A 8 12.59 23.13 -26.30
CA ASP A 8 12.25 24.45 -25.73
C ASP A 8 11.15 24.30 -24.68
N TYR A 9 11.53 24.15 -23.40
CA TYR A 9 10.60 23.90 -22.31
C TYR A 9 9.61 25.07 -22.07
N TYR A 10 9.98 26.29 -22.46
CA TYR A 10 9.05 27.42 -22.42
C TYR A 10 7.96 27.28 -23.50
N ALA A 11 8.33 26.83 -24.70
CA ALA A 11 7.36 26.49 -25.75
C ALA A 11 6.47 25.31 -25.35
N THR A 12 7.02 24.25 -24.73
CA THR A 12 6.26 23.09 -24.21
C THR A 12 5.20 23.49 -23.18
N LEU A 13 5.52 24.42 -22.27
CA LEU A 13 4.56 24.97 -21.31
C LEU A 13 3.69 26.11 -21.88
N GLY A 14 3.94 26.58 -23.10
CA GLY A 14 3.19 27.67 -23.75
C GLY A 14 3.40 29.05 -23.12
N VAL A 15 4.60 29.30 -22.57
CA VAL A 15 4.99 30.54 -21.87
C VAL A 15 6.17 31.24 -22.56
N LYS A 16 6.41 32.51 -22.22
CA LYS A 16 7.59 33.26 -22.69
C LYS A 16 8.80 32.96 -21.80
N LYS A 17 10.02 33.08 -22.33
CA LYS A 17 11.27 32.88 -21.54
C LYS A 17 11.41 33.87 -20.37
N THR A 18 10.76 35.03 -20.47
CA THR A 18 10.65 36.05 -19.40
C THR A 18 9.57 35.75 -18.35
N ALA A 19 8.87 34.61 -18.41
CA ALA A 19 7.78 34.31 -17.50
C ALA A 19 8.26 34.16 -16.05
N THR A 20 7.46 34.66 -15.11
CA THR A 20 7.65 34.50 -13.67
C THR A 20 7.40 33.04 -13.23
N ALA A 21 7.92 32.66 -12.06
CA ALA A 21 7.72 31.32 -11.51
C ALA A 21 6.23 30.97 -11.35
N ASP A 22 5.38 31.93 -10.99
CA ASP A 22 3.95 31.70 -10.82
C ASP A 22 3.16 31.60 -12.13
N GLU A 23 3.61 32.29 -13.20
CA GLU A 23 3.09 32.07 -14.55
C GLU A 23 3.44 30.65 -15.05
N ILE A 24 4.66 30.19 -14.81
CA ILE A 24 5.10 28.82 -15.14
C ILE A 24 4.26 27.78 -14.37
N ARG A 25 4.14 27.92 -13.05
CA ARG A 25 3.27 27.07 -12.19
C ARG A 25 1.79 27.10 -12.61
N LYS A 26 1.30 28.22 -13.17
CA LYS A 26 -0.09 28.38 -13.63
C LYS A 26 -0.28 27.74 -15.02
N ALA A 27 0.70 27.85 -15.90
CA ALA A 27 0.72 27.20 -17.20
C ALA A 27 0.80 25.68 -17.05
N PHE A 28 1.74 25.16 -16.25
CA PHE A 28 1.86 23.74 -15.92
C PHE A 28 0.55 23.18 -15.37
N ARG A 29 -0.06 23.78 -14.34
CA ARG A 29 -1.34 23.31 -13.77
C ARG A 29 -2.49 23.31 -14.79
N LYS A 30 -2.50 24.22 -15.76
CA LYS A 30 -3.49 24.24 -16.86
C LYS A 30 -3.22 23.14 -17.90
N ALA A 31 -1.96 22.86 -18.21
CA ALA A 31 -1.57 21.85 -19.20
C ALA A 31 -1.66 20.43 -18.63
N ALA A 32 -1.18 20.20 -17.41
CA ALA A 32 -1.27 18.93 -16.69
C ALA A 32 -2.73 18.46 -16.54
N ARG A 33 -3.66 19.35 -16.14
CA ARG A 33 -5.11 19.02 -16.08
C ARG A 33 -5.72 18.69 -17.44
N LYS A 34 -5.16 19.21 -18.54
CA LYS A 34 -5.64 18.92 -19.90
C LYS A 34 -5.19 17.56 -20.41
N TYR A 35 -3.96 17.14 -20.09
CA TYR A 35 -3.35 15.90 -20.58
C TYR A 35 -3.21 14.81 -19.50
N HIS A 36 -3.88 14.95 -18.36
CA HIS A 36 -3.84 13.97 -17.27
C HIS A 36 -4.34 12.59 -17.76
N PRO A 37 -3.70 11.47 -17.36
CA PRO A 37 -4.13 10.12 -17.75
C PRO A 37 -5.61 9.84 -17.43
N ASP A 38 -6.09 10.21 -16.24
CA ASP A 38 -7.48 9.99 -15.81
C ASP A 38 -8.52 10.73 -16.67
N VAL A 39 -8.11 11.83 -17.33
CA VAL A 39 -8.96 12.65 -18.21
C VAL A 39 -8.85 12.19 -19.66
N ASN A 40 -7.78 11.48 -20.03
CA ASN A 40 -7.49 10.99 -21.38
C ASN A 40 -7.10 9.49 -21.37
N PRO A 41 -7.90 8.59 -20.76
CA PRO A 41 -7.49 7.22 -20.52
C PRO A 41 -7.24 6.46 -21.82
N GLY A 42 -5.99 6.05 -22.03
CA GLY A 42 -5.54 5.29 -23.21
C GLY A 42 -5.00 6.13 -24.38
N ASP A 43 -5.05 7.47 -24.34
CA ASP A 43 -4.40 8.30 -25.37
C ASP A 43 -2.90 8.45 -25.09
N LYS A 44 -2.10 7.66 -25.81
CA LYS A 44 -0.63 7.74 -25.78
C LYS A 44 -0.09 9.14 -26.09
N LYS A 45 -0.77 9.93 -26.92
CA LYS A 45 -0.34 11.31 -27.27
C LYS A 45 -0.62 12.31 -26.15
N ALA A 46 -1.59 12.04 -25.29
CA ALA A 46 -1.78 12.78 -24.05
C ALA A 46 -0.71 12.38 -23.03
N GLU A 47 -0.42 11.09 -22.89
CA GLU A 47 0.62 10.56 -21.99
C GLU A 47 2.03 11.07 -22.33
N GLU A 48 2.40 11.08 -23.62
CA GLU A 48 3.67 11.64 -24.13
C GLU A 48 3.79 13.13 -23.77
N LYS A 49 2.75 13.92 -24.06
CA LYS A 49 2.73 15.36 -23.73
C LYS A 49 2.75 15.61 -22.23
N PHE A 50 2.09 14.79 -21.43
CA PHE A 50 2.11 14.91 -19.97
C PHE A 50 3.52 14.70 -19.41
N LYS A 51 4.32 13.80 -20.01
CA LYS A 51 5.74 13.62 -19.67
C LYS A 51 6.57 14.85 -20.06
N GLU A 52 6.44 15.35 -21.29
CA GLU A 52 7.14 16.57 -21.75
C GLU A 52 6.79 17.81 -20.89
N ILE A 53 5.53 17.94 -20.49
CA ILE A 53 5.03 19.05 -19.64
C ILE A 53 5.56 18.94 -18.20
N SER A 54 5.74 17.72 -17.68
CA SER A 54 6.35 17.49 -16.37
C SER A 54 7.86 17.79 -16.40
N GLU A 55 8.59 17.23 -17.37
CA GLU A 55 10.01 17.49 -17.62
C GLU A 55 10.31 19.00 -17.74
N ALA A 56 9.47 19.73 -18.48
CA ALA A 56 9.57 21.17 -18.62
C ALA A 56 9.32 21.92 -17.30
N ASN A 57 8.40 21.46 -16.46
CA ASN A 57 8.12 22.07 -15.16
C ASN A 57 9.25 21.82 -14.16
N ASP A 58 9.81 20.61 -14.11
CA ASP A 58 10.83 20.24 -13.12
C ASP A 58 12.15 21.00 -13.33
N ILE A 59 12.44 21.39 -14.57
CA ILE A 59 13.58 22.24 -14.93
C ILE A 59 13.28 23.73 -14.75
N LEU A 60 12.06 24.20 -15.09
CA LEU A 60 11.73 25.63 -15.04
C LEU A 60 11.15 26.13 -13.71
N SER A 61 10.77 25.25 -12.78
CA SER A 61 10.23 25.60 -11.46
C SER A 61 11.28 25.72 -10.34
N ASP A 62 12.43 25.03 -10.47
CA ASP A 62 13.60 25.23 -9.60
C ASP A 62 14.48 26.35 -10.16
N GLU A 63 14.79 27.34 -9.33
CA GLU A 63 15.53 28.55 -9.75
C GLU A 63 16.98 28.26 -10.19
N LYS A 64 17.60 27.17 -9.71
CA LYS A 64 18.95 26.76 -10.11
C LYS A 64 18.91 25.97 -11.43
N LYS A 65 18.01 24.98 -11.56
CA LYS A 65 17.84 24.22 -12.81
C LYS A 65 17.44 25.16 -13.96
N ARG A 66 16.56 26.12 -13.71
CA ARG A 66 16.19 27.16 -14.67
C ARG A 66 17.38 28.01 -15.12
N LYS A 67 18.21 28.50 -14.20
CA LYS A 67 19.41 29.31 -14.55
C LYS A 67 20.40 28.54 -15.42
N ILE A 68 20.61 27.25 -15.13
CA ILE A 68 21.46 26.38 -15.96
C ILE A 68 20.83 26.22 -17.36
N TYR A 69 19.53 25.93 -17.44
CA TYR A 69 18.82 25.80 -18.71
C TYR A 69 18.83 27.10 -19.54
N ASP A 70 18.59 28.25 -18.91
CA ASP A 70 18.63 29.58 -19.54
C ASP A 70 20.04 29.97 -20.01
N GLN A 71 21.10 29.46 -19.35
CA GLN A 71 22.50 29.72 -19.71
C GLN A 71 23.03 28.80 -20.82
N PHE A 72 22.63 27.52 -20.84
CA PHE A 72 23.21 26.49 -21.74
C PHE A 72 22.25 26.00 -22.84
N GLY A 73 20.95 26.30 -22.78
CA GLY A 73 19.97 25.88 -23.77
C GLY A 73 19.62 24.39 -23.74
N PHE A 74 20.10 23.67 -22.73
CA PHE A 74 19.71 22.30 -22.37
C PHE A 74 20.00 22.07 -20.89
N TYR A 75 19.45 21.00 -20.34
CA TYR A 75 19.76 20.50 -19.01
C TYR A 75 19.81 18.97 -19.09
N SER A 76 20.81 18.36 -18.46
CA SER A 76 21.01 16.91 -18.40
C SER A 76 21.70 16.56 -17.10
N ASP A 77 21.18 15.57 -16.35
CA ASP A 77 21.75 15.19 -15.04
C ASP A 77 23.15 14.53 -15.12
N GLN A 78 23.67 14.33 -16.34
CA GLN A 78 25.06 14.00 -16.63
C GLN A 78 25.79 15.20 -17.26
N ILE A 79 26.26 16.13 -16.44
CA ILE A 79 27.30 17.10 -16.83
C ILE A 79 28.63 16.60 -16.28
N ASP A 80 29.66 16.55 -17.13
CA ASP A 80 31.00 16.09 -16.75
C ASP A 80 31.56 16.96 -15.60
N PRO A 81 31.98 16.36 -14.46
CA PRO A 81 32.52 17.11 -13.34
C PRO A 81 33.68 18.05 -13.70
N ALA A 82 34.53 17.68 -14.67
CA ALA A 82 35.64 18.53 -15.10
C ALA A 82 35.16 19.82 -15.80
N ALA A 83 34.08 19.75 -16.59
CA ALA A 83 33.46 20.91 -17.23
C ALA A 83 32.75 21.81 -16.19
N ALA A 84 32.07 21.20 -15.22
CA ALA A 84 31.45 21.92 -14.10
C ALA A 84 32.51 22.63 -13.23
N GLU A 85 33.63 21.98 -12.93
CA GLU A 85 34.72 22.56 -12.12
C GLU A 85 35.48 23.67 -12.86
N ALA A 86 35.65 23.55 -14.18
CA ALA A 86 36.20 24.63 -15.02
C ALA A 86 35.30 25.87 -15.02
N ALA A 87 33.97 25.70 -15.14
CA ALA A 87 33.02 26.79 -15.02
C ALA A 87 33.00 27.39 -13.60
N ALA A 88 33.05 26.55 -12.55
CA ALA A 88 33.03 26.98 -11.15
C ALA A 88 34.30 27.73 -10.71
N ARG A 89 35.45 27.52 -11.37
CA ARG A 89 36.67 28.34 -11.16
C ARG A 89 36.61 29.70 -11.85
N ALA A 90 35.78 29.87 -12.88
CA ALA A 90 35.57 31.14 -13.56
C ALA A 90 34.37 31.95 -13.00
N GLY A 91 33.38 31.28 -12.42
CA GLY A 91 32.15 31.88 -11.87
C GLY A 91 32.03 31.77 -10.36
N GLN A 92 32.16 32.90 -9.66
CA GLN A 92 32.02 32.96 -8.20
C GLN A 92 30.57 32.71 -7.73
N GLY A 93 30.30 31.51 -7.20
CA GLY A 93 29.18 31.23 -6.30
C GLY A 93 27.97 30.48 -6.89
N GLY A 94 27.87 29.17 -6.59
CA GLY A 94 26.72 28.33 -6.91
C GLY A 94 26.75 26.98 -6.20
N GLY A 95 25.59 26.35 -5.98
CA GLY A 95 25.46 24.95 -5.53
C GLY A 95 25.39 23.97 -6.72
N SER A 96 24.89 22.73 -6.61
CA SER A 96 24.22 22.04 -5.49
C SER A 96 24.00 20.55 -5.84
N ARG A 97 24.01 19.65 -4.83
CA ARG A 97 23.44 18.26 -4.87
C ARG A 97 24.02 17.23 -5.86
N GLY A 98 23.64 15.96 -5.63
CA GLY A 98 23.64 14.84 -6.58
C GLY A 98 22.29 14.08 -6.47
N GLN A 99 21.86 13.41 -7.55
CA GLN A 99 20.49 12.92 -7.82
C GLN A 99 20.51 11.45 -8.33
N GLU A 100 19.49 10.58 -8.22
CA GLU A 100 18.28 10.58 -7.35
C GLU A 100 18.16 9.24 -6.58
N VAL A 101 17.40 8.14 -6.86
CA VAL A 101 16.24 7.69 -7.68
C VAL A 101 15.74 6.34 -7.07
N PRO A 102 14.50 5.80 -7.33
CA PRO A 102 13.39 6.34 -8.14
C PRO A 102 12.01 6.44 -7.41
N PHE A 103 11.11 7.22 -8.02
CA PHE A 103 9.65 7.32 -7.79
C PHE A 103 9.12 7.76 -6.41
N ASP A 104 8.48 8.95 -6.41
CA ASP A 104 7.45 9.37 -5.45
C ASP A 104 6.29 10.03 -6.23
N PHE A 105 5.07 9.94 -5.71
CA PHE A 105 3.84 10.49 -6.29
C PHE A 105 3.07 11.39 -5.29
N GLY A 106 3.70 11.77 -4.16
CA GLY A 106 3.09 12.50 -3.04
C GLY A 106 2.82 14.00 -3.23
N GLY A 107 2.88 14.54 -4.46
CA GLY A 107 2.83 15.98 -4.75
C GLY A 107 1.45 16.66 -4.75
N PHE A 108 0.40 16.01 -4.24
CA PHE A 108 -0.98 16.51 -4.31
C PHE A 108 -1.46 17.16 -2.99
N ASP A 109 -1.69 18.46 -3.01
CA ASP A 109 -2.44 19.19 -1.97
C ASP A 109 -3.93 19.29 -2.35
N PHE A 110 -4.81 18.91 -1.42
CA PHE A 110 -6.27 18.91 -1.56
C PHE A 110 -6.99 19.69 -0.43
N SER A 111 -6.25 20.51 0.32
CA SER A 111 -6.77 21.27 1.48
C SER A 111 -7.94 22.21 1.16
N ASP A 112 -8.00 22.76 -0.06
CA ASP A 112 -9.02 23.74 -0.51
C ASP A 112 -10.47 23.21 -0.61
N PHE A 113 -10.72 21.90 -0.40
CA PHE A 113 -12.08 21.32 -0.47
C PHE A 113 -12.75 21.09 0.90
N ALA A 114 -12.04 21.32 2.01
CA ALA A 114 -12.47 20.92 3.37
C ALA A 114 -12.76 22.09 4.34
N SER A 115 -13.12 23.28 3.83
CA SER A 115 -13.30 24.49 4.64
C SER A 115 -14.70 25.10 4.55
N SER A 116 -15.67 24.52 5.27
CA SER A 116 -16.99 25.13 5.51
C SER A 116 -17.45 24.92 6.97
N GLY A 117 -17.06 25.86 7.84
CA GLY A 117 -17.40 25.89 9.28
C GLY A 117 -16.42 25.11 10.18
N GLY A 118 -16.03 25.58 11.36
CA GLY A 118 -16.19 26.93 11.92
C GLY A 118 -16.24 26.96 13.46
N HIS A 119 -15.40 27.81 14.09
CA HIS A 119 -15.35 28.09 15.55
C HIS A 119 -14.85 26.89 16.41
N THR A 120 -14.16 27.01 17.55
CA THR A 120 -13.67 28.16 18.37
C THR A 120 -12.53 27.66 19.29
N GLY A 121 -11.78 28.55 19.96
CA GLY A 121 -11.12 28.21 21.25
C GLY A 121 -9.59 28.26 21.31
N ASN A 122 -9.05 29.47 21.51
CA ASN A 122 -7.62 29.76 21.74
C ASN A 122 -7.02 29.07 22.98
N THR A 123 -5.89 28.33 22.83
CA THR A 123 -4.59 28.50 23.55
C THR A 123 -3.71 27.25 23.43
N GLY A 124 -2.37 27.41 23.46
CA GLY A 124 -1.45 26.29 23.76
C GLY A 124 -0.68 25.70 22.57
N SER A 125 0.63 25.93 22.59
CA SER A 125 1.69 25.40 21.72
C SER A 125 1.67 23.91 21.35
N ALA A 126 1.72 23.59 20.04
CA ALA A 126 2.40 22.41 19.46
C ALA A 126 2.72 22.73 17.98
N GLN A 127 3.97 23.00 17.59
CA GLN A 127 5.00 22.03 17.19
C GLN A 127 4.66 21.25 15.90
N SER A 128 5.09 21.81 14.77
CA SER A 128 5.14 21.18 13.45
C SER A 128 6.26 20.13 13.38
N SER A 129 5.96 18.90 13.77
CA SER A 129 6.84 17.74 13.57
C SER A 129 6.97 17.42 12.08
N GLY A 130 8.17 17.59 11.50
CA GLY A 130 8.40 17.28 10.08
C GLY A 130 9.72 17.75 9.47
N TRP A 131 10.43 18.73 10.07
CA TRP A 131 11.73 19.24 9.57
C TRP A 131 12.92 18.81 10.46
N GLY A 132 13.08 17.50 10.66
CA GLY A 132 14.13 16.92 11.52
C GLY A 132 15.48 16.61 10.85
N GLY A 133 15.56 16.58 9.51
CA GLY A 133 16.74 16.02 8.82
C GLY A 133 17.96 16.92 8.68
N PHE A 134 17.77 18.22 8.42
CA PHE A 134 18.85 19.11 7.96
C PHE A 134 19.42 20.07 9.03
N ARG A 135 18.80 20.16 10.21
CA ARG A 135 19.29 21.06 11.27
C ARG A 135 20.35 20.42 12.16
N ASP A 136 20.26 19.11 12.39
CA ASP A 136 21.19 18.37 13.26
C ASP A 136 22.52 18.01 12.59
N ILE A 137 22.57 17.98 11.24
CA ILE A 137 23.85 17.86 10.52
C ILE A 137 24.67 19.15 10.62
N PHE A 138 24.03 20.32 10.67
CA PHE A 138 24.73 21.61 10.79
C PHE A 138 25.10 21.98 12.24
N SER A 139 24.45 21.39 13.25
CA SER A 139 24.81 21.58 14.66
C SER A 139 26.06 20.78 15.05
N GLY A 140 26.27 19.60 14.47
CA GLY A 140 27.42 18.72 14.76
C GLY A 140 28.80 19.31 14.42
N ILE A 141 28.88 20.27 13.49
CA ILE A 141 30.16 20.86 13.06
C ILE A 141 30.54 22.14 13.82
N PHE A 142 29.57 22.82 14.43
CA PHE A 142 29.78 24.03 15.24
C PHE A 142 29.81 23.78 16.76
N SER A 143 29.62 22.53 17.19
CA SER A 143 29.58 22.14 18.61
C SER A 143 30.82 21.34 19.04
N GLN A 144 31.96 22.03 19.17
CA GLN A 144 33.17 21.48 19.81
C GLN A 144 32.99 21.36 21.34
N GLY A 145 32.05 20.51 21.75
CA GLY A 145 31.59 20.35 23.13
C GLY A 145 30.62 19.17 23.21
N GLY A 146 31.17 17.95 23.12
CA GLY A 146 30.43 16.70 22.92
C GLY A 146 29.44 16.37 24.04
N ARG A 147 28.19 16.84 23.89
CA ARG A 147 27.05 16.30 24.62
C ARG A 147 26.53 15.08 23.88
N HIS A 148 26.68 13.91 24.48
CA HIS A 148 25.97 12.70 24.05
C HIS A 148 24.47 12.95 24.19
N GLN A 149 23.82 13.19 23.05
CA GLN A 149 22.38 13.40 22.98
C GLN A 149 21.72 12.05 23.21
N ALA A 150 21.18 11.86 24.42
CA ALA A 150 20.52 10.62 24.79
C ALA A 150 19.41 10.31 23.78
N GLN A 151 19.40 9.09 23.24
CA GLN A 151 18.38 8.66 22.29
C GLN A 151 16.99 8.90 22.89
N GLY A 152 16.17 9.65 22.16
CA GLY A 152 14.81 9.94 22.58
C GLY A 152 13.91 8.69 22.50
N PRO A 153 12.65 8.81 22.94
CA PRO A 153 11.65 7.76 22.73
C PRO A 153 11.45 7.50 21.23
N GLU A 154 11.83 6.31 20.74
CA GLU A 154 11.61 5.90 19.35
C GLU A 154 10.37 5.00 19.30
N ALA A 155 9.42 5.31 18.40
CA ALA A 155 8.22 4.49 18.23
C ALA A 155 8.58 3.09 17.69
N GLY A 156 7.85 2.07 18.16
CA GLY A 156 7.98 0.71 17.65
C GLY A 156 7.42 0.59 16.24
N THR A 157 7.98 -0.32 15.44
CA THR A 157 7.52 -0.54 14.07
C THR A 157 6.26 -1.40 14.02
N ASP A 158 5.40 -1.09 13.05
CA ASP A 158 4.21 -1.88 12.75
C ASP A 158 4.59 -3.30 12.25
N LEU A 159 3.67 -4.24 12.42
CA LEU A 159 3.75 -5.60 11.89
C LEU A 159 2.58 -5.86 10.93
N GLU A 160 2.85 -6.57 9.84
CA GLU A 160 1.81 -7.06 8.92
C GLU A 160 1.86 -8.58 8.82
N TYR A 161 0.71 -9.24 9.00
CA TYR A 161 0.55 -10.68 8.88
C TYR A 161 -0.60 -11.00 7.92
N GLN A 162 -0.39 -11.92 6.99
CA GLN A 162 -1.47 -12.49 6.20
C GLN A 162 -2.07 -13.68 6.96
N VAL A 163 -3.39 -13.69 7.16
CA VAL A 163 -4.08 -14.74 7.92
C VAL A 163 -5.11 -15.41 7.03
N THR A 164 -4.87 -16.68 6.69
CA THR A 164 -5.85 -17.51 5.99
C THR A 164 -6.96 -17.94 6.96
N VAL A 165 -8.21 -17.78 6.53
CA VAL A 165 -9.42 -17.98 7.32
C VAL A 165 -10.39 -18.82 6.50
N ASP A 166 -10.98 -19.85 7.11
CA ASP A 166 -11.93 -20.73 6.43
C ASP A 166 -13.12 -19.96 5.86
N PHE A 167 -13.61 -20.41 4.70
CA PHE A 167 -14.81 -19.88 4.03
C PHE A 167 -15.98 -19.63 5.00
N TRP A 168 -16.27 -20.61 5.85
CA TRP A 168 -17.35 -20.54 6.84
C TRP A 168 -17.09 -19.49 7.93
N THR A 169 -15.85 -19.34 8.39
CA THR A 169 -15.45 -18.38 9.42
C THR A 169 -15.44 -16.94 8.89
N ALA A 170 -15.06 -16.73 7.62
CA ALA A 170 -15.16 -15.43 6.96
C ALA A 170 -16.62 -14.99 6.72
N ILE A 171 -17.54 -15.95 6.50
CA ILE A 171 -18.96 -15.69 6.29
C ILE A 171 -19.72 -15.49 7.61
N ARG A 172 -19.62 -16.45 8.54
CA ARG A 172 -20.37 -16.44 9.81
C ARG A 172 -19.70 -15.60 10.91
N GLY A 173 -18.45 -15.20 10.72
CA GLY A 173 -17.61 -14.61 11.76
C GLY A 173 -17.12 -15.67 12.76
N GLY A 174 -16.28 -15.24 13.70
CA GLY A 174 -15.72 -16.13 14.72
C GLY A 174 -14.58 -15.50 15.51
N THR A 175 -13.93 -16.30 16.34
CA THR A 175 -12.66 -15.95 17.01
C THR A 175 -11.56 -16.84 16.48
N THR A 176 -10.46 -16.24 16.04
CA THR A 176 -9.31 -16.95 15.46
C THR A 176 -8.06 -16.59 16.25
N ARG A 177 -7.22 -17.59 16.51
CA ARG A 177 -5.94 -17.44 17.20
C ARG A 177 -4.81 -17.37 16.17
N LEU A 178 -4.01 -16.31 16.23
CA LEU A 178 -2.80 -16.17 15.43
C LEU A 178 -1.57 -16.28 16.34
N GLU A 179 -0.57 -17.06 15.94
CA GLU A 179 0.77 -16.96 16.49
C GLU A 179 1.54 -15.85 15.76
N ILE A 180 2.12 -14.92 16.51
CA ILE A 180 2.98 -13.86 15.98
C ILE A 180 4.35 -13.91 16.64
N HIS A 181 5.38 -13.51 15.90
CA HIS A 181 6.67 -13.14 16.43
C HIS A 181 6.80 -11.61 16.41
N ARG A 182 7.10 -11.01 17.57
CA ARG A 182 7.28 -9.56 17.72
C ARG A 182 8.40 -9.21 18.69
N ARG A 183 8.92 -7.99 18.61
CA ARG A 183 9.86 -7.44 19.59
C ARG A 183 9.09 -6.81 20.75
N GLU A 184 9.31 -7.27 21.97
CA GLU A 184 8.75 -6.69 23.20
C GLU A 184 9.78 -5.85 23.95
N VAL A 185 9.35 -4.97 24.86
CA VAL A 185 10.25 -4.22 25.75
C VAL A 185 11.07 -5.20 26.59
N CYS A 186 12.39 -5.08 26.60
CA CYS A 186 13.25 -5.98 27.40
C CYS A 186 12.90 -5.83 28.90
N PRO A 187 12.54 -6.92 29.61
CA PRO A 187 12.10 -6.83 31.00
C PRO A 187 13.19 -6.31 31.95
N THR A 188 14.46 -6.58 31.62
CA THR A 188 15.63 -6.24 32.45
C THR A 188 15.98 -4.75 32.40
N CYS A 189 16.04 -4.14 31.21
CA CYS A 189 16.40 -2.72 31.04
C CYS A 189 15.20 -1.78 30.79
N LYS A 190 13.98 -2.32 30.66
CA LYS A 190 12.74 -1.57 30.38
C LYS A 190 12.89 -0.56 29.23
N GLY A 191 13.43 -1.03 28.10
CA GLY A 191 13.60 -0.22 26.88
C GLY A 191 14.83 0.70 26.84
N LYS A 192 15.59 0.84 27.94
CA LYS A 192 16.72 1.79 28.06
C LYS A 192 18.07 1.29 27.51
N SER A 193 18.07 0.14 26.83
CA SER A 193 19.24 -0.61 26.29
C SER A 193 20.39 -0.97 27.25
N THR A 194 20.40 -0.43 28.47
CA THR A 194 21.51 -0.46 29.41
C THR A 194 21.04 -0.95 30.78
N THR A 195 21.92 -1.58 31.53
CA THR A 195 21.65 -2.08 32.89
C THR A 195 22.67 -1.52 33.87
N GLY A 196 22.18 -0.99 34.99
CA GLY A 196 22.99 -0.23 35.95
C GLY A 196 22.97 1.28 35.67
N GLY A 197 23.33 2.09 36.67
CA GLY A 197 23.50 3.53 36.51
C GLY A 197 24.75 3.87 35.69
N SER A 198 24.76 5.04 35.06
CA SER A 198 25.89 5.55 34.27
C SER A 198 27.11 5.79 35.17
N GLN A 199 28.15 4.97 35.02
CA GLN A 199 29.37 5.01 35.84
C GLN A 199 30.38 6.00 35.26
N THR A 200 31.17 6.66 36.11
CA THR A 200 32.30 7.48 35.65
C THR A 200 33.28 6.62 34.85
N CYS A 201 33.70 7.09 33.66
CA CYS A 201 34.63 6.34 32.82
C CYS A 201 35.98 6.19 33.54
N PRO A 202 36.49 4.96 33.78
CA PRO A 202 37.72 4.76 34.55
C PRO A 202 39.00 5.30 33.88
N GLU A 203 38.94 5.59 32.59
CA GLU A 203 40.09 5.90 31.73
C GLU A 203 40.29 7.41 31.52
N CYS A 204 39.24 8.21 31.67
CA CYS A 204 39.29 9.67 31.66
C CYS A 204 38.73 10.32 32.93
N HIS A 205 38.37 9.53 33.95
CA HIS A 205 37.85 9.97 35.25
C HIS A 205 36.70 11.01 35.19
N GLY A 206 35.90 10.99 34.12
CA GLY A 206 34.79 11.94 33.91
C GLY A 206 35.05 13.08 32.94
N THR A 207 36.31 13.35 32.52
CA THR A 207 36.64 14.48 31.63
C THR A 207 36.19 14.28 30.18
N GLY A 208 35.92 13.03 29.78
CA GLY A 208 35.63 12.66 28.39
C GLY A 208 36.87 12.58 27.48
N GLN A 209 38.03 13.04 27.92
CA GLN A 209 39.23 13.18 27.08
C GLN A 209 40.46 12.55 27.74
N VAL A 210 41.36 12.00 26.92
CA VAL A 210 42.63 11.41 27.33
C VAL A 210 43.79 12.16 26.67
N THR A 211 44.79 12.53 27.46
CA THR A 211 45.98 13.23 26.94
C THR A 211 47.02 12.21 26.49
N GLN A 212 47.19 12.05 25.18
CA GLN A 212 48.21 11.20 24.58
C GLN A 212 49.44 12.04 24.21
N MET A 213 50.63 11.52 24.53
CA MET A 213 51.90 12.18 24.17
C MET A 213 52.38 11.74 22.79
N GLY A 214 52.53 12.69 21.87
CA GLY A 214 53.14 12.52 20.56
C GLY A 214 54.49 13.22 20.53
N GLY A 215 55.56 12.49 20.86
CA GLY A 215 56.90 13.06 20.97
C GLY A 215 56.96 14.17 22.02
N ARG A 216 57.29 15.41 21.60
CA ARG A 216 57.35 16.59 22.48
C ARG A 216 56.01 17.34 22.63
N MET A 217 54.94 16.86 22.01
CA MET A 217 53.62 17.50 22.01
C MET A 217 52.58 16.66 22.78
N LYS A 218 51.66 17.34 23.48
CA LYS A 218 50.52 16.71 24.17
C LYS A 218 49.27 16.92 23.31
N PHE A 219 48.63 15.84 22.89
CA PHE A 219 47.36 15.88 22.17
C PHE A 219 46.24 15.40 23.08
N ASN A 220 45.17 16.17 23.19
CA ASN A 220 44.02 15.82 24.02
C ASN A 220 42.94 15.21 23.13
N ILE A 221 42.81 13.89 23.19
CA ILE A 221 42.00 13.07 22.28
C ILE A 221 40.72 12.66 23.01
N GLN A 222 39.62 12.43 22.29
CA GLN A 222 38.41 11.88 22.90
C GLN A 222 38.71 10.49 23.49
N CYS A 223 38.27 10.24 24.72
CA CYS A 223 38.50 8.97 25.40
C CYS A 223 37.83 7.82 24.59
N PRO A 224 38.59 6.86 24.04
CA PRO A 224 38.06 5.87 23.10
C PRO A 224 37.01 4.97 23.75
N ARG A 225 37.14 4.71 25.06
CA ARG A 225 36.22 3.88 25.85
C ARG A 225 34.87 4.54 26.16
N CYS A 226 34.73 5.86 26.03
CA CYS A 226 33.44 6.54 26.25
C CYS A 226 33.03 7.52 25.13
N GLY A 227 33.79 7.62 24.03
CA GLY A 227 33.48 8.50 22.90
C GLY A 227 33.28 9.97 23.29
N GLY A 228 33.99 10.46 24.31
CA GLY A 228 33.80 11.81 24.85
C GLY A 228 32.77 11.94 25.99
N ALA A 229 31.95 10.94 26.29
CA ALA A 229 30.83 11.06 27.25
C ALA A 229 31.24 11.29 28.72
N GLY A 230 32.50 11.02 29.08
CA GLY A 230 32.98 11.03 30.47
C GLY A 230 32.44 9.87 31.33
N LYS A 231 31.39 9.19 30.89
CA LYS A 231 30.73 8.07 31.58
C LYS A 231 30.60 6.86 30.68
N VAL A 232 30.45 5.69 31.29
CA VAL A 232 30.20 4.41 30.61
C VAL A 232 28.96 3.75 31.20
N THR A 233 28.17 3.12 30.34
CA THR A 233 26.99 2.32 30.70
C THR A 233 27.19 0.90 30.20
N SER A 234 26.93 -0.08 31.06
CA SER A 234 26.87 -1.48 30.66
C SER A 234 25.64 -1.72 29.78
N ALA A 235 25.87 -2.26 28.57
CA ALA A 235 24.79 -2.78 27.73
C ALA A 235 24.01 -3.87 28.48
N CYS A 236 22.69 -3.94 28.26
CA CYS A 236 21.83 -4.93 28.90
C CYS A 236 22.18 -6.34 28.42
N PRO A 237 22.56 -7.30 29.30
CA PRO A 237 22.94 -8.66 28.88
C PRO A 237 21.75 -9.49 28.35
N THR A 238 20.52 -9.06 28.60
CA THR A 238 19.30 -9.76 28.13
C THR A 238 18.89 -9.37 26.71
N CYS A 239 19.38 -8.23 26.19
CA CYS A 239 19.08 -7.76 24.82
C CYS A 239 20.30 -7.20 24.08
N ASN A 240 21.51 -7.40 24.60
CA ASN A 240 22.79 -6.97 24.01
C ASN A 240 22.88 -5.49 23.58
N GLY A 241 22.05 -4.61 24.17
CA GLY A 241 21.96 -3.19 23.79
C GLY A 241 20.77 -2.81 22.89
N GLU A 242 19.95 -3.77 22.44
CA GLU A 242 18.81 -3.49 21.54
C GLU A 242 17.55 -2.94 22.25
N GLY A 243 17.53 -2.87 23.58
CA GLY A 243 16.42 -2.35 24.39
C GLY A 243 15.13 -3.19 24.41
N THR A 244 14.94 -4.02 23.38
CA THR A 244 13.80 -4.92 23.15
C THR A 244 14.28 -6.37 22.98
N VAL A 245 13.37 -7.34 23.07
CA VAL A 245 13.66 -8.78 22.90
C VAL A 245 12.61 -9.42 21.99
N ALA A 246 13.01 -10.34 21.12
CA ALA A 246 12.07 -11.11 20.31
C ALA A 246 11.29 -12.10 21.18
N ARG A 247 9.97 -12.20 20.96
CA ARG A 247 9.09 -13.21 21.55
C ARG A 247 8.02 -13.67 20.58
N THR A 248 7.58 -14.91 20.80
CA THR A 248 6.34 -15.45 20.25
C THR A 248 5.18 -15.14 21.21
N GLU A 249 4.07 -14.64 20.68
CA GLU A 249 2.81 -14.43 21.40
C GLU A 249 1.66 -15.00 20.56
N HIS A 250 0.66 -15.58 21.21
CA HIS A 250 -0.61 -15.87 20.54
C HIS A 250 -1.61 -14.75 20.79
N ILE A 251 -2.19 -14.20 19.73
CA ILE A 251 -3.23 -13.18 19.79
C ILE A 251 -4.53 -13.77 19.26
N ASP A 252 -5.54 -13.83 20.14
CA ASP A 252 -6.91 -14.13 19.75
C ASP A 252 -7.57 -12.84 19.21
N PHE A 253 -8.15 -12.90 18.02
CA PHE A 253 -8.85 -11.78 17.39
C PHE A 253 -10.22 -12.19 16.85
N ARG A 254 -11.15 -11.23 16.76
CA ARG A 254 -12.52 -11.49 16.30
C ARG A 254 -12.70 -11.11 14.83
N ILE A 255 -13.16 -12.07 14.05
CA ILE A 255 -13.57 -11.91 12.65
C ILE A 255 -15.06 -11.57 12.64
N LYS A 256 -15.43 -10.52 11.89
CA LYS A 256 -16.83 -10.11 11.75
C LYS A 256 -17.52 -11.02 10.72
N PRO A 257 -18.84 -11.27 10.85
CA PRO A 257 -19.62 -11.87 9.77
C PRO A 257 -19.42 -11.07 8.48
N GLY A 258 -19.22 -11.78 7.38
CA GLY A 258 -18.98 -11.19 6.07
C GLY A 258 -17.65 -10.50 5.83
N THR A 259 -16.64 -10.68 6.70
CA THR A 259 -15.27 -10.18 6.44
C THR A 259 -14.81 -10.61 5.03
N ARG A 260 -14.29 -9.66 4.24
CA ARG A 260 -13.93 -9.83 2.82
C ARG A 260 -12.46 -10.25 2.64
N ASP A 261 -12.13 -10.85 1.50
CA ASP A 261 -10.73 -11.10 1.14
C ASP A 261 -9.94 -9.78 1.01
N GLY A 262 -8.69 -9.78 1.44
CA GLY A 262 -7.82 -8.60 1.47
C GLY A 262 -8.20 -7.59 2.56
N GLN A 263 -9.22 -7.85 3.38
CA GLN A 263 -9.62 -6.92 4.44
C GLN A 263 -8.52 -6.80 5.51
N ARG A 264 -8.00 -5.57 5.69
CA ARG A 264 -6.97 -5.22 6.66
C ARG A 264 -7.61 -4.88 8.02
N ILE A 265 -7.33 -5.66 9.06
CA ILE A 265 -7.81 -5.46 10.44
C ILE A 265 -6.64 -4.92 11.27
N ARG A 266 -6.83 -3.76 11.91
CA ARG A 266 -5.82 -3.13 12.80
C ARG A 266 -6.04 -3.57 14.25
N LEU A 267 -4.99 -4.08 14.88
CA LEU A 267 -4.91 -4.38 16.31
C LEU A 267 -3.90 -3.42 16.95
N ALA A 268 -4.43 -2.44 17.69
CA ALA A 268 -3.64 -1.31 18.18
C ALA A 268 -2.63 -1.71 19.28
N GLY A 269 -1.41 -1.20 19.22
CA GLY A 269 -0.33 -1.47 20.19
C GLY A 269 0.18 -2.93 20.20
N LYS A 270 -0.18 -3.74 19.20
CA LYS A 270 0.23 -5.16 19.07
C LYS A 270 1.36 -5.41 18.08
N GLY A 271 1.93 -4.36 17.48
CA GLY A 271 3.17 -4.39 16.72
C GLY A 271 4.40 -4.56 17.61
N ASN A 272 5.56 -4.14 17.11
CA ASN A 272 6.80 -4.14 17.89
C ASN A 272 6.79 -3.03 18.95
N ALA A 273 7.49 -3.25 20.07
CA ALA A 273 7.71 -2.25 21.10
C ALA A 273 8.71 -1.17 20.65
N GLY A 274 8.47 0.06 21.10
CA GLY A 274 9.43 1.17 20.95
C GLY A 274 10.62 1.09 21.90
N THR A 275 11.65 1.88 21.62
CA THR A 275 12.84 2.03 22.48
C THR A 275 12.70 3.27 23.38
N ASN A 276 13.46 3.33 24.48
CA ASN A 276 13.59 4.52 25.33
C ASN A 276 12.25 5.13 25.86
N GLY A 277 11.17 4.35 25.87
CA GLY A 277 9.84 4.78 26.30
C GLY A 277 8.89 5.18 25.16
N GLY A 278 9.26 4.96 23.89
CA GLY A 278 8.35 5.17 22.76
C GLY A 278 7.21 4.15 22.72
N ASN A 279 6.08 4.58 22.15
CA ASN A 279 4.89 3.73 22.03
C ASN A 279 5.16 2.50 21.14
N PRO A 280 4.54 1.33 21.40
CA PRO A 280 4.53 0.22 20.45
C PRO A 280 3.83 0.61 19.13
N GLY A 281 4.25 -0.02 18.04
CA GLY A 281 3.52 0.00 16.77
C GLY A 281 2.27 -0.88 16.81
N ASP A 282 1.58 -0.96 15.68
CA ASP A 282 0.35 -1.72 15.49
C ASP A 282 0.57 -3.04 14.75
N LEU A 283 -0.41 -3.94 14.86
CA LEU A 283 -0.45 -5.17 14.07
C LEU A 283 -1.60 -5.09 13.06
N TYR A 284 -1.30 -5.24 11.79
CA TYR A 284 -2.26 -5.31 10.70
C TYR A 284 -2.40 -6.74 10.20
N LEU A 285 -3.62 -7.28 10.29
CA LEU A 285 -3.96 -8.60 9.78
C LEU A 285 -4.65 -8.45 8.43
N ILE A 286 -4.03 -8.96 7.36
CA ILE A 286 -4.62 -9.01 6.02
C ILE A 286 -5.31 -10.37 5.87
N ILE A 287 -6.64 -10.37 5.89
CA ILE A 287 -7.42 -11.60 5.84
C ILE A 287 -7.42 -12.20 4.43
N ARG A 288 -7.12 -13.50 4.33
CA ARG A 288 -7.31 -14.31 3.12
C ARG A 288 -8.41 -15.33 3.35
N THR A 289 -9.39 -15.37 2.45
CA THR A 289 -10.56 -16.23 2.57
C THR A 289 -10.33 -17.54 1.83
N GLY A 290 -10.45 -18.67 2.52
CA GLY A 290 -10.38 -19.99 1.92
C GLY A 290 -11.52 -20.24 0.92
N THR A 291 -11.24 -21.04 -0.10
CA THR A 291 -12.23 -21.48 -1.10
C THR A 291 -13.15 -22.59 -0.57
N HIS A 292 -14.34 -22.73 -1.14
CA HIS A 292 -15.26 -23.84 -0.85
C HIS A 292 -15.62 -24.57 -2.16
N PRO A 293 -15.64 -25.93 -2.20
CA PRO A 293 -15.75 -26.68 -3.46
C PRO A 293 -17.08 -26.50 -4.21
N VAL A 294 -18.14 -26.07 -3.52
CA VAL A 294 -19.49 -25.91 -4.10
C VAL A 294 -19.96 -24.45 -4.13
N LEU A 295 -19.35 -23.57 -3.33
CA LEU A 295 -19.84 -22.20 -3.09
C LEU A 295 -18.75 -21.18 -3.40
N THR A 296 -18.98 -20.32 -4.39
CA THR A 296 -18.06 -19.25 -4.79
C THR A 296 -18.62 -17.91 -4.34
N ARG A 297 -17.95 -17.24 -3.40
CA ARG A 297 -18.34 -15.91 -2.94
C ARG A 297 -17.88 -14.83 -3.92
N GLN A 298 -18.77 -13.91 -4.29
CA GLN A 298 -18.42 -12.72 -5.08
C GLN A 298 -18.96 -11.48 -4.34
N MET A 299 -18.06 -10.66 -3.78
CA MET A 299 -18.38 -9.56 -2.87
C MET A 299 -19.20 -10.05 -1.65
N ASP A 300 -20.49 -9.76 -1.59
CA ASP A 300 -21.41 -10.23 -0.55
C ASP A 300 -22.41 -11.28 -1.11
N ASP A 301 -22.41 -11.56 -2.41
CA ASP A 301 -23.23 -12.59 -3.05
C ASP A 301 -22.55 -13.97 -3.02
N ILE A 302 -23.36 -15.03 -3.08
CA ILE A 302 -22.91 -16.43 -3.20
C ILE A 302 -23.32 -17.00 -4.56
N HIS A 303 -22.40 -17.67 -5.24
CA HIS A 303 -22.66 -18.40 -6.48
C HIS A 303 -22.54 -19.90 -6.26
N ILE A 304 -23.48 -20.64 -6.83
CA ILE A 304 -23.51 -22.11 -6.84
C ILE A 304 -23.97 -22.57 -8.22
N THR A 305 -23.40 -23.68 -8.71
CA THR A 305 -23.98 -24.42 -9.84
C THR A 305 -24.80 -25.57 -9.27
N VAL A 306 -26.07 -25.67 -9.66
CA VAL A 306 -26.99 -26.71 -9.18
C VAL A 306 -27.40 -27.61 -10.35
N PRO A 307 -27.10 -28.92 -10.27
CA PRO A 307 -27.56 -29.87 -11.27
C PRO A 307 -29.08 -30.09 -11.14
N VAL A 308 -29.78 -30.09 -12.26
CA VAL A 308 -31.22 -30.36 -12.35
C VAL A 308 -31.48 -31.38 -13.44
N THR A 309 -32.56 -32.16 -13.32
CA THR A 309 -32.98 -33.07 -14.39
C THR A 309 -33.67 -32.33 -15.53
N VAL A 310 -33.67 -32.95 -16.72
CA VAL A 310 -34.41 -32.48 -17.90
C VAL A 310 -35.90 -32.26 -17.58
N ALA A 311 -36.51 -33.11 -16.75
CA ALA A 311 -37.91 -33.01 -16.37
C ALA A 311 -38.19 -31.78 -15.48
N GLU A 312 -37.35 -31.52 -14.48
CA GLU A 312 -37.48 -30.35 -13.60
C GLU A 312 -37.27 -29.04 -14.35
N ALA A 313 -36.33 -28.99 -15.29
CA ALA A 313 -36.07 -27.83 -16.13
C ALA A 313 -37.21 -27.57 -17.13
N ALA A 314 -37.73 -28.61 -17.78
CA ALA A 314 -38.79 -28.49 -18.77
C ALA A 314 -40.16 -28.16 -18.15
N LEU A 315 -40.58 -28.92 -17.13
CA LEU A 315 -41.91 -28.82 -16.53
C LEU A 315 -41.99 -27.78 -15.41
N GLY A 316 -40.85 -27.37 -14.85
CA GLY A 316 -40.76 -26.56 -13.64
C GLY A 316 -40.92 -27.41 -12.38
N ALA A 317 -40.21 -27.03 -11.31
CA ALA A 317 -40.10 -27.81 -10.09
C ALA A 317 -39.91 -26.96 -8.83
N LYS A 318 -39.91 -27.61 -7.66
CA LYS A 318 -39.34 -27.07 -6.43
C LYS A 318 -38.24 -28.01 -5.96
N ILE A 319 -37.01 -27.52 -5.88
CA ILE A 319 -35.84 -28.28 -5.45
C ILE A 319 -35.27 -27.72 -4.14
N GLU A 320 -34.51 -28.52 -3.40
CA GLU A 320 -33.69 -28.02 -2.28
C GLU A 320 -32.31 -27.60 -2.79
N VAL A 321 -31.88 -26.39 -2.42
CA VAL A 321 -30.56 -25.83 -2.72
C VAL A 321 -29.77 -25.64 -1.42
N PRO A 322 -28.47 -26.01 -1.37
CA PRO A 322 -27.63 -25.81 -0.20
C PRO A 322 -27.08 -24.38 -0.13
N THR A 323 -27.68 -23.57 0.74
CA THR A 323 -27.29 -22.18 1.02
C THR A 323 -26.28 -22.09 2.18
N ILE A 324 -25.73 -20.90 2.45
CA ILE A 324 -24.85 -20.68 3.60
C ILE A 324 -25.55 -20.81 4.97
N ASP A 325 -26.88 -20.74 5.01
CA ASP A 325 -27.69 -20.85 6.23
C ASP A 325 -28.23 -22.29 6.46
N GLY A 326 -28.03 -23.20 5.49
CA GLY A 326 -28.67 -24.51 5.45
C GLY A 326 -29.43 -24.74 4.13
N ARG A 327 -30.44 -25.60 4.11
CA ARG A 327 -31.23 -25.86 2.89
C ARG A 327 -32.32 -24.80 2.70
N ALA A 328 -32.56 -24.42 1.44
CA ALA A 328 -33.70 -23.58 1.06
C ALA A 328 -34.38 -24.12 -0.20
N GLN A 329 -35.69 -23.88 -0.37
CA GLN A 329 -36.41 -24.28 -1.57
C GLN A 329 -36.26 -23.24 -2.68
N LEU A 330 -35.83 -23.68 -3.87
CA LEU A 330 -35.84 -22.89 -5.10
C LEU A 330 -36.97 -23.39 -6.01
N LYS A 331 -37.79 -22.46 -6.53
CA LYS A 331 -38.75 -22.76 -7.61
C LYS A 331 -38.06 -22.60 -8.97
N ILE A 332 -37.93 -23.69 -9.71
CA ILE A 332 -37.49 -23.70 -11.11
C ILE A 332 -38.71 -23.36 -12.00
N PRO A 333 -38.64 -22.31 -12.85
CA PRO A 333 -39.66 -22.05 -13.86
C PRO A 333 -39.72 -23.17 -14.93
N PRO A 334 -40.89 -23.45 -15.53
CA PRO A 334 -40.94 -24.28 -16.75
C PRO A 334 -40.08 -23.69 -17.87
N ALA A 335 -39.60 -24.55 -18.77
CA ALA A 335 -38.68 -24.22 -19.87
C ALA A 335 -37.37 -23.52 -19.44
N THR A 336 -36.89 -23.77 -18.21
CA THR A 336 -35.57 -23.27 -17.75
C THR A 336 -34.44 -23.88 -18.59
N GLN A 337 -33.45 -23.06 -18.94
CA GLN A 337 -32.31 -23.45 -19.78
C GLN A 337 -31.05 -23.73 -18.97
N SER A 338 -30.14 -24.55 -19.50
CA SER A 338 -28.82 -24.75 -18.89
C SER A 338 -27.99 -23.47 -18.95
N GLY A 339 -27.23 -23.16 -17.89
CA GLY A 339 -26.54 -21.89 -17.69
C GLY A 339 -27.43 -20.73 -17.22
N GLN A 340 -28.75 -20.91 -17.11
CA GLN A 340 -29.67 -19.87 -16.62
C GLN A 340 -29.41 -19.57 -15.14
N LYS A 341 -29.34 -18.28 -14.80
CA LYS A 341 -29.10 -17.82 -13.42
C LYS A 341 -30.42 -17.44 -12.75
N LEU A 342 -30.74 -18.12 -11.65
CA LEU A 342 -31.88 -17.86 -10.77
C LEU A 342 -31.38 -17.21 -9.47
N ARG A 343 -32.09 -16.19 -8.98
CA ARG A 343 -31.66 -15.35 -7.85
C ARG A 343 -32.53 -15.58 -6.62
N MET A 344 -31.94 -16.13 -5.57
CA MET A 344 -32.57 -16.31 -4.25
C MET A 344 -32.19 -15.11 -3.37
N ARG A 345 -33.16 -14.23 -3.12
CA ARG A 345 -32.92 -12.97 -2.40
C ARG A 345 -32.52 -13.21 -0.94
N GLU A 346 -31.61 -12.38 -0.44
CA GLU A 346 -31.17 -12.33 0.97
C GLU A 346 -30.55 -13.65 1.49
N ARG A 347 -30.10 -14.53 0.60
CA ARG A 347 -29.39 -15.78 0.91
C ARG A 347 -27.87 -15.68 0.81
N GLY A 348 -27.36 -14.56 0.31
CA GLY A 348 -25.93 -14.25 0.32
C GLY A 348 -25.39 -13.86 1.70
N VAL A 349 -24.14 -13.44 1.73
CA VAL A 349 -23.36 -13.12 2.92
C VAL A 349 -23.88 -11.81 3.57
N PRO A 350 -23.94 -11.72 4.91
CA PRO A 350 -24.17 -10.45 5.60
C PRO A 350 -23.08 -9.41 5.24
N SER A 351 -23.46 -8.15 5.03
CA SER A 351 -22.49 -7.13 4.63
C SER A 351 -21.71 -6.59 5.82
N ALA A 352 -20.38 -6.77 5.83
CA ALA A 352 -19.51 -6.31 6.93
C ALA A 352 -19.44 -4.77 7.09
N THR A 353 -20.01 -4.01 6.14
CA THR A 353 -20.04 -2.54 6.14
C THR A 353 -21.43 -1.93 6.27
N GLN A 354 -22.51 -2.69 6.02
CA GLN A 354 -23.89 -2.18 6.05
C GLN A 354 -24.76 -3.12 6.88
N GLU A 355 -24.97 -2.73 8.14
CA GLU A 355 -25.72 -3.52 9.11
C GLU A 355 -27.16 -3.81 8.62
N GLY A 356 -27.65 -5.01 8.89
CA GLY A 356 -28.94 -5.51 8.43
C GLY A 356 -29.02 -5.93 6.96
N LYS A 357 -28.02 -5.62 6.11
CA LYS A 357 -28.02 -6.05 4.70
C LYS A 357 -27.30 -7.38 4.47
N ARG A 358 -27.80 -8.13 3.49
CA ARG A 358 -27.17 -9.34 2.93
C ARG A 358 -27.07 -9.21 1.40
N GLY A 359 -26.14 -9.94 0.79
CA GLY A 359 -26.21 -10.25 -0.64
C GLY A 359 -27.28 -11.29 -0.97
N ASP A 360 -27.33 -11.68 -2.23
CA ASP A 360 -28.19 -12.74 -2.76
C ASP A 360 -27.41 -14.03 -3.03
N GLU A 361 -28.15 -15.12 -3.27
CA GLU A 361 -27.57 -16.36 -3.82
C GLU A 361 -27.97 -16.52 -5.30
N ILE A 362 -26.96 -16.71 -6.15
CA ILE A 362 -27.06 -16.78 -7.60
C ILE A 362 -26.84 -18.24 -8.02
N VAL A 363 -27.95 -18.95 -8.16
CA VAL A 363 -28.01 -20.34 -8.57
C VAL A 363 -27.91 -20.42 -10.10
N THR A 364 -26.80 -20.97 -10.60
CA THR A 364 -26.64 -21.29 -12.02
C THR A 364 -27.16 -22.70 -12.25
N VAL A 365 -28.17 -22.85 -13.11
CA VAL A 365 -28.80 -24.15 -13.40
C VAL A 365 -27.95 -24.93 -14.39
N GLU A 366 -27.64 -26.18 -14.09
CA GLU A 366 -26.95 -27.11 -15.01
C GLU A 366 -27.87 -28.30 -15.30
N ILE A 367 -28.30 -28.47 -16.55
CA ILE A 367 -29.18 -29.58 -16.93
C ILE A 367 -28.35 -30.85 -17.11
N VAL A 368 -28.52 -31.82 -16.21
CA VAL A 368 -27.84 -33.12 -16.24
C VAL A 368 -28.76 -34.17 -16.88
N VAL A 369 -28.21 -34.90 -17.85
CA VAL A 369 -28.89 -36.02 -18.52
C VAL A 369 -28.66 -37.30 -17.71
N PRO A 370 -29.71 -38.05 -17.31
CA PRO A 370 -29.53 -39.30 -16.57
C PRO A 370 -28.93 -40.41 -17.44
N HIS A 371 -28.19 -41.33 -16.81
CA HIS A 371 -27.65 -42.50 -17.48
C HIS A 371 -28.73 -43.57 -17.68
N ILE A 372 -29.36 -43.58 -18.86
CA ILE A 372 -30.50 -44.45 -19.20
C ILE A 372 -30.01 -45.78 -19.79
N GLN A 373 -30.42 -46.89 -19.17
CA GLN A 373 -30.04 -48.24 -19.59
C GLN A 373 -31.20 -49.03 -20.22
N ASP A 374 -32.43 -48.82 -19.78
CA ASP A 374 -33.62 -49.53 -20.24
C ASP A 374 -34.13 -49.04 -21.61
N GLU A 375 -34.68 -49.94 -22.44
CA GLU A 375 -35.21 -49.56 -23.76
C GLU A 375 -36.47 -48.71 -23.70
N ARG A 376 -37.31 -48.84 -22.64
CA ARG A 376 -38.57 -48.09 -22.54
C ARG A 376 -38.32 -46.59 -22.42
N SER A 377 -37.37 -46.18 -21.58
CA SER A 377 -36.97 -44.77 -21.46
C SER A 377 -36.28 -44.25 -22.72
N LYS A 378 -35.52 -45.09 -23.44
CA LYS A 378 -34.97 -44.72 -24.76
C LYS A 378 -36.08 -44.54 -25.80
N GLU A 379 -37.11 -45.36 -25.79
CA GLU A 379 -38.27 -45.23 -26.67
C GLU A 379 -39.05 -43.95 -26.39
N ILE A 380 -39.33 -43.64 -25.12
CA ILE A 380 -39.95 -42.37 -24.70
C ILE A 380 -39.12 -41.16 -25.17
N LEU A 381 -37.79 -41.23 -25.09
CA LEU A 381 -36.92 -40.17 -25.65
C LEU A 381 -36.96 -40.08 -27.18
N ARG A 382 -37.06 -41.21 -27.90
CA ARG A 382 -37.26 -41.22 -29.36
C ARG A 382 -38.59 -40.57 -29.75
N GLU A 383 -39.65 -40.76 -28.97
CA GLU A 383 -40.94 -40.09 -29.18
C GLU A 383 -40.88 -38.60 -28.83
N PHE A 384 -40.30 -38.24 -27.68
CA PHE A 384 -40.12 -36.85 -27.26
C PHE A 384 -39.32 -36.04 -28.30
N ALA A 385 -38.28 -36.65 -28.91
CA ALA A 385 -37.51 -36.02 -29.97
C ALA A 385 -38.32 -35.79 -31.26
N LYS A 386 -39.22 -36.71 -31.64
CA LYS A 386 -40.15 -36.49 -32.79
C LYS A 386 -41.10 -35.32 -32.54
N LEU A 387 -41.52 -35.12 -31.30
CA LEU A 387 -42.41 -34.02 -30.90
C LEU A 387 -41.68 -32.67 -30.77
N ASN A 388 -40.35 -32.66 -30.64
CA ASN A 388 -39.53 -31.46 -30.43
C ASN A 388 -38.35 -31.40 -31.44
N PRO A 389 -38.62 -31.21 -32.75
CA PRO A 389 -37.63 -31.41 -33.82
C PRO A 389 -36.61 -30.27 -34.02
N ALA A 390 -36.53 -29.28 -33.13
CA ALA A 390 -35.66 -28.12 -33.29
C ALA A 390 -34.18 -28.44 -32.99
N ASP A 391 -33.25 -28.09 -33.90
CA ASP A 391 -31.81 -28.24 -33.64
C ASP A 391 -31.24 -27.00 -32.94
N PRO A 392 -30.78 -27.09 -31.67
CA PRO A 392 -30.18 -25.94 -30.97
C PRO A 392 -28.92 -25.38 -31.67
N ARG A 393 -28.29 -26.13 -32.57
CA ARG A 393 -27.07 -25.73 -33.30
C ARG A 393 -27.32 -24.74 -34.44
N GLU A 394 -28.56 -24.56 -34.91
CA GLU A 394 -28.88 -23.59 -35.99
C GLU A 394 -28.36 -22.19 -35.64
N THR A 395 -28.50 -21.79 -34.37
CA THR A 395 -28.03 -20.49 -33.85
C THR A 395 -26.51 -20.30 -33.86
N ILE A 396 -25.75 -21.39 -34.03
CA ILE A 396 -24.28 -21.39 -34.17
C ILE A 396 -23.93 -21.30 -35.66
N TRP A 397 -24.54 -22.15 -36.49
CA TRP A 397 -24.33 -22.12 -37.95
C TRP A 397 -24.69 -20.78 -38.57
N ALA A 398 -25.80 -20.16 -38.16
CA ALA A 398 -26.22 -18.84 -38.61
C ALA A 398 -25.23 -17.71 -38.25
N LYS A 399 -24.37 -17.90 -37.24
CA LYS A 399 -23.31 -16.94 -36.87
C LYS A 399 -22.02 -17.16 -37.67
N ILE A 400 -21.78 -18.39 -38.12
CA ILE A 400 -20.61 -18.74 -38.94
C ILE A 400 -20.87 -18.38 -40.42
N GLY A 401 -22.12 -18.50 -40.90
CA GLY A 401 -22.47 -18.28 -42.30
C GLY A 401 -22.39 -16.83 -42.82
N ASN A 402 -22.37 -15.83 -41.93
CA ASN A 402 -22.35 -14.40 -42.32
C ASN A 402 -20.93 -13.86 -42.57
N GLY A 403 -20.08 -14.65 -43.22
CA GLY A 403 -18.64 -14.41 -43.42
C GLY A 403 -18.19 -14.46 -44.88
N GLN A 404 -19.05 -14.08 -45.81
CA GLN A 404 -18.76 -13.89 -47.25
C GLN A 404 -19.01 -12.44 -47.66
#